data_AF-A0A252BSF8-F1
#
_entry.id   AF-A0A252BSF8-F1
#
_cell.length_a   1.000
_cell.length_b   1.000
_cell.length_c   1.000
_cell.angle_alpha   90.00
_cell.angle_beta   90.00
_cell.angle_gamma   90.00
#
_symmetry.space_group_name_H-M   'P 1'
#
loop_
_entity.id
_entity.type
_entity.pdbx_description
1 polymer ?
#
loop_
_entity_poly.entity_id
_entity_poly.type
_entity_poly.pdbx_seq_one_letter_code
_entity_poly.pdbx_strand_id
1 'polypeptide(L)'
;MIIQGYNFFCDMPEDTRYLRRAQPDERFIEENMVFILPDRLRKFRRHLWHVRRNPGPVHVYVPLFRVNTRVASEPLPTEYGAVQDVYPFYTHTTHRRGRALDYYVLFIFRDKDSYVRCNAALAAGA
;
A
#
# COMPACT_ATOMS: atom_id res chain seq x y z
N MET A 1 4.22 15.30 -5.59
CA MET A 1 4.71 13.91 -5.68
C MET A 1 4.55 13.44 -7.13
N ILE A 2 5.57 12.86 -7.75
CA ILE A 2 5.48 12.28 -9.11
C ILE A 2 5.92 10.82 -9.00
N ILE A 3 5.15 9.88 -9.56
CA ILE A 3 5.53 8.48 -9.63
C ILE A 3 6.13 8.21 -11.01
N GLN A 4 7.32 7.62 -11.07
CA GLN A 4 8.03 7.40 -12.33
C GLN A 4 7.22 6.49 -13.26
N GLY A 5 6.87 6.99 -14.45
CA GLY A 5 6.12 6.24 -15.47
C GLY A 5 4.61 6.16 -15.22
N TYR A 6 4.09 6.83 -14.19
CA TYR A 6 2.66 6.85 -13.87
C TYR A 6 2.19 8.26 -13.53
N ASN A 7 1.09 8.67 -14.16
CA ASN A 7 0.60 10.05 -14.05
C ASN A 7 -0.46 10.22 -12.96
N PHE A 8 -1.01 9.13 -12.42
CA PHE A 8 -2.14 9.17 -11.49
C PHE A 8 -1.92 8.23 -10.31
N PHE A 9 -2.11 8.75 -9.10
CA PHE A 9 -1.93 8.01 -7.86
C PHE A 9 -2.78 8.57 -6.72
N CYS A 10 -3.09 7.73 -5.74
CA CYS A 10 -3.74 8.12 -4.49
C CYS A 10 -3.30 7.24 -3.33
N ASP A 11 -3.46 7.75 -2.11
CA ASP A 11 -3.16 7.02 -0.88
C ASP A 11 -4.15 5.88 -0.62
N MET A 12 -3.76 4.96 0.25
CA MET A 12 -4.68 3.98 0.82
C MET A 12 -5.70 4.67 1.73
N PRO A 13 -6.93 4.16 1.84
CA PRO A 13 -7.87 4.69 2.82
C PRO A 13 -7.43 4.33 4.24
N GLU A 14 -7.88 5.13 5.22
CA GLU A 14 -7.51 4.97 6.64
C GLU A 14 -7.97 3.64 7.24
N ASP A 15 -9.08 3.08 6.72
CA ASP A 15 -9.63 1.79 7.12
C ASP A 15 -8.90 0.58 6.52
N THR A 16 -7.76 0.79 5.84
CA THR A 16 -6.91 -0.31 5.38
C THR A 16 -6.27 -1.01 6.57
N ARG A 17 -6.32 -2.34 6.57
CA ARG A 17 -5.68 -3.18 7.58
C ARG A 17 -4.63 -4.07 6.94
N TYR A 18 -3.82 -4.73 7.76
CA TYR A 18 -2.91 -5.76 7.26
C TYR A 18 -2.83 -6.95 8.20
N LEU A 19 -2.39 -8.05 7.63
CA LEU A 19 -1.98 -9.27 8.31
C LEU A 19 -0.47 -9.43 8.14
N ARG A 20 0.19 -9.95 9.18
CA ARG A 20 1.59 -10.37 9.13
C ARG A 20 1.68 -11.84 9.49
N ARG A 21 2.55 -12.59 8.82
CA ARG A 21 2.85 -13.98 9.22
C ARG A 21 3.39 -14.00 10.65
N ALA A 22 2.98 -15.02 11.42
CA ALA A 22 3.43 -15.17 12.81
C ALA A 22 4.94 -15.43 12.91
N GLN A 23 5.51 -16.11 11.91
CA GLN A 23 6.94 -16.28 11.72
C GLN A 23 7.34 -15.56 10.43
N PRO A 24 7.88 -14.33 10.50
CA PRO A 24 8.41 -13.66 9.33
C PRO A 24 9.63 -14.44 8.83
N ASP A 25 9.74 -14.64 7.52
CA ASP A 25 10.99 -15.10 6.94
C ASP A 25 12.02 -13.94 6.92
N GLU A 26 13.25 -14.20 6.47
CA GLU A 26 14.29 -13.16 6.35
C GLU A 26 14.01 -12.12 5.24
N ARG A 27 12.87 -12.20 4.56
CA ARG A 27 12.51 -11.26 3.49
C ARG A 27 12.07 -9.92 4.07
N PHE A 28 12.02 -8.94 3.18
CA PHE A 28 11.57 -7.59 3.48
C PHE A 28 10.17 -7.63 4.13
N ILE A 29 9.96 -6.86 5.21
CA ILE A 29 8.78 -7.01 6.09
C ILE A 29 7.46 -6.83 5.34
N GLU A 30 7.50 -6.04 4.28
CA GLU A 30 6.43 -5.69 3.34
C GLU A 30 6.06 -6.84 2.39
N GLU A 31 6.98 -7.76 2.09
CA GLU A 31 6.68 -8.96 1.29
C GLU A 31 5.91 -10.02 2.10
N ASN A 32 6.02 -9.96 3.43
CA ASN A 32 5.31 -10.84 4.37
C ASN A 32 3.94 -10.31 4.82
N MET A 33 3.54 -9.14 4.32
CA MET A 33 2.28 -8.50 4.68
C MET A 33 1.20 -8.79 3.65
N VAL A 34 -0.01 -9.06 4.14
CA VAL A 34 -1.23 -9.10 3.31
C VAL A 34 -2.09 -7.93 3.72
N PHE A 35 -2.34 -7.01 2.79
CA PHE A 35 -3.20 -5.86 3.02
C PHE A 35 -4.65 -6.24 2.81
N ILE A 36 -5.49 -5.86 3.76
CA ILE A 36 -6.94 -6.05 3.71
C ILE A 36 -7.53 -4.73 3.24
N LEU A 37 -8.05 -4.76 2.02
CA LEU A 37 -8.77 -3.65 1.42
C LEU A 37 -10.27 -3.75 1.73
N PRO A 38 -10.95 -2.61 1.96
CA PRO A 38 -12.40 -2.57 1.98
C PRO A 38 -13.00 -3.08 0.67
N ASP A 39 -14.19 -3.71 0.73
CA ASP A 39 -14.83 -4.32 -0.44
C ASP A 39 -15.10 -3.34 -1.59
N ARG A 40 -15.35 -2.06 -1.27
CA ARG A 40 -15.52 -0.98 -2.27
C ARG A 40 -14.29 -0.82 -3.18
N LEU A 41 -13.11 -1.23 -2.72
CA LEU A 41 -11.86 -1.16 -3.47
C LEU A 41 -11.45 -2.46 -4.16
N ARG A 42 -12.29 -3.51 -4.11
CA ARG A 42 -11.99 -4.84 -4.70
C ARG A 42 -11.47 -4.77 -6.13
N LYS A 43 -12.07 -3.92 -6.96
CA LYS A 43 -11.71 -3.77 -8.39
C LYS A 43 -10.33 -3.13 -8.59
N PHE A 44 -9.81 -2.44 -7.58
CA PHE A 44 -8.56 -1.69 -7.64
C PHE A 44 -7.38 -2.41 -6.96
N ARG A 45 -7.59 -3.58 -6.34
CA ARG A 45 -6.56 -4.30 -5.57
C ARG A 45 -5.22 -4.51 -6.29
N ARG A 46 -5.25 -4.71 -7.61
CA ARG A 46 -4.04 -4.88 -8.46
C ARG A 46 -3.22 -3.61 -8.67
N HIS A 47 -3.78 -2.47 -8.29
CA HIS A 47 -3.18 -1.15 -8.47
C HIS A 47 -2.44 -0.68 -7.21
N LEU A 48 -2.39 -1.48 -6.15
CA LEU A 48 -1.69 -1.14 -4.92
C LEU A 48 -0.23 -1.61 -4.97
N TRP A 49 0.70 -0.70 -4.68
CA TRP A 49 2.14 -0.94 -4.82
C TRP A 49 2.92 -0.40 -3.64
N HIS A 50 3.98 -1.11 -3.28
CA HIS A 50 5.08 -0.51 -2.54
C HIS A 50 5.86 0.41 -3.47
N VAL A 51 6.08 1.63 -3.02
CA VAL A 51 6.91 2.63 -3.69
C VAL A 51 8.02 3.08 -2.76
N ARG A 52 9.15 3.46 -3.35
CA ARG A 52 10.24 4.10 -2.63
C ARG A 52 10.47 5.49 -3.18
N ARG A 53 10.62 6.48 -2.30
CA ARG A 53 11.04 7.82 -2.70
C ARG A 53 12.52 7.79 -3.07
N ASN A 54 12.85 8.38 -4.22
CA ASN A 54 14.23 8.62 -4.60
C ASN A 54 14.76 9.85 -3.82
N PRO A 55 15.89 9.76 -3.11
CA PRO A 55 16.47 10.89 -2.36
C PRO A 55 17.08 12.01 -3.23
N GLY A 56 16.96 11.93 -4.57
CA GLY A 56 17.46 12.95 -5.49
C GLY A 56 16.73 14.30 -5.43
N PRO A 57 17.22 15.30 -6.19
CA PRO A 57 16.69 16.68 -6.19
C PRO A 57 15.25 16.76 -6.72
N VAL A 58 14.83 15.78 -7.51
CA VAL A 58 13.43 15.58 -7.89
C VAL A 58 12.90 14.44 -7.03
N HIS A 59 12.02 14.76 -6.08
CA HIS A 59 11.35 13.75 -5.24
C HIS A 59 10.36 12.92 -6.06
N VAL A 60 10.89 11.91 -6.75
CA VAL A 60 10.14 10.95 -7.55
C VAL A 60 10.00 9.64 -6.79
N TYR A 61 8.86 9.00 -6.91
CA TYR A 61 8.59 7.68 -6.36
C TYR A 61 8.75 6.61 -7.41
N VAL A 62 9.40 5.51 -7.05
CA VAL A 62 9.63 4.35 -7.91
C VAL A 62 8.80 3.19 -7.39
N PRO A 63 7.87 2.63 -8.17
CA PRO A 63 7.18 1.38 -7.83
C PRO A 63 8.19 0.23 -7.73
N LEU A 64 8.13 -0.52 -6.64
CA LEU A 64 9.02 -1.65 -6.40
C LEU A 64 8.32 -2.96 -6.74
N PHE A 65 7.26 -3.28 -6.00
CA PHE A 65 6.49 -4.50 -6.19
C PHE A 65 5.03 -4.29 -5.80
N ARG A 66 4.16 -5.11 -6.38
CA ARG A 66 2.73 -5.11 -6.07
C ARG A 66 2.51 -5.67 -4.67
N VAL A 67 1.58 -5.08 -3.97
CA VAL A 67 1.19 -5.48 -2.63
C VAL A 67 0.32 -6.73 -2.71
N ASN A 68 0.55 -7.69 -1.80
CA ASN A 68 -0.38 -8.80 -1.63
C ASN A 68 -1.64 -8.30 -0.94
N THR A 69 -2.80 -8.50 -1.56
CA THR A 69 -4.06 -7.92 -1.11
C THR A 69 -5.15 -8.99 -0.98
N ARG A 70 -5.99 -8.83 0.02
CA ARG A 70 -7.31 -9.46 0.14
C ARG A 70 -8.36 -8.40 0.34
N VAL A 71 -9.62 -8.75 0.08
CA VAL A 71 -10.74 -7.87 0.46
C VAL A 71 -11.33 -8.30 1.79
N ALA A 72 -11.95 -7.37 2.51
CA ALA A 72 -12.51 -7.60 3.84
C ALA A 72 -13.53 -8.76 3.89
N SER A 73 -14.30 -8.99 2.81
CA SER A 73 -15.22 -10.12 2.75
C SER A 73 -14.57 -11.48 2.45
N GLU A 74 -13.28 -11.53 2.10
CA GLU A 74 -12.59 -12.80 1.83
C GLU A 74 -12.16 -13.45 3.16
N PRO A 75 -12.20 -14.79 3.26
CA PRO A 75 -11.72 -15.49 4.45
C PRO A 75 -10.25 -15.16 4.71
N LEU A 76 -9.91 -14.89 5.97
CA LEU A 76 -8.54 -14.60 6.37
C LEU A 76 -7.71 -15.89 6.40
N PRO A 77 -6.47 -15.87 5.90
CA PRO A 77 -5.57 -17.02 5.94
C PRO A 77 -5.15 -17.37 7.38
N THR A 78 -5.21 -18.66 7.73
CA THR A 78 -4.98 -19.17 9.10
C THR A 78 -3.53 -19.01 9.55
N GLU A 79 -2.58 -18.98 8.63
CA GLU A 79 -1.13 -18.86 8.92
C GLU A 79 -0.67 -17.43 9.28
N TYR A 80 -1.59 -16.47 9.30
CA TYR A 80 -1.31 -15.08 9.65
C TYR A 80 -1.80 -14.75 11.06
N GLY A 81 -1.12 -13.80 11.71
CA GLY A 81 -1.50 -13.30 13.03
C GLY A 81 -2.75 -12.43 13.00
N ALA A 82 -3.00 -11.71 14.10
CA ALA A 82 -4.13 -10.80 14.20
C ALA A 82 -4.06 -9.66 13.17
N VAL A 83 -5.23 -9.20 12.75
CA VAL A 83 -5.42 -8.01 11.90
C VAL A 83 -4.86 -6.78 12.63
N GLN A 84 -4.11 -5.96 11.91
CA GLN A 84 -3.46 -4.75 12.43
C GLN A 84 -3.76 -3.54 11.55
N ASP A 85 -3.64 -2.36 12.14
CA ASP A 85 -3.95 -1.09 11.51
C ASP A 85 -2.74 -0.62 10.69
N VAL A 86 -2.96 -0.32 9.41
CA VAL A 86 -1.90 0.22 8.52
C VAL A 86 -1.43 1.58 8.99
N TYR A 87 -2.33 2.37 9.56
CA TYR A 87 -2.01 3.61 10.26
C TYR A 87 -1.90 3.31 11.76
N PRO A 88 -0.79 3.69 12.43
CA PRO A 88 0.28 4.59 12.00
C PRO A 88 1.54 3.88 11.45
N PHE A 89 1.49 2.60 11.09
CA PHE A 89 2.68 1.84 10.63
C PHE A 89 3.42 2.52 9.46
N TYR A 90 2.68 3.09 8.50
CA TYR A 90 3.28 3.84 7.36
C TYR A 90 3.40 5.36 7.57
N THR A 91 2.92 5.92 8.68
CA THR A 91 3.10 7.35 8.99
C THR A 91 4.40 7.64 9.72
N HIS A 92 4.97 6.65 10.40
CA HIS A 92 6.28 6.78 11.01
C HIS A 92 7.34 6.25 10.04
N THR A 93 7.99 7.16 9.31
CA THR A 93 9.27 6.88 8.66
C THR A 93 10.14 6.15 9.67
N THR A 94 10.42 4.87 9.43
CA THR A 94 11.20 4.06 10.35
C THR A 94 12.61 4.62 10.35
N HIS A 95 12.92 5.48 11.32
CA HIS A 95 14.23 6.08 11.49
C HIS A 95 15.21 5.01 11.95
N ARG A 96 15.81 4.26 11.03
CA ARG A 96 17.06 3.53 11.33
C ARG A 96 18.24 4.44 11.03
N ARG A 97 19.15 4.53 12.01
CA ARG A 97 20.40 5.31 12.02
C ARG A 97 20.98 5.50 10.61
N GLY A 98 20.71 6.65 10.01
CA GLY A 98 21.38 7.15 8.80
C GLY A 98 20.58 7.15 7.49
N ARG A 99 19.42 6.48 7.38
CA ARG A 99 18.58 6.56 6.16
C ARG A 99 17.10 6.44 6.51
N ALA A 100 16.33 7.51 6.30
CA ALA A 100 14.87 7.39 6.23
C ALA A 100 14.56 6.51 5.02
N LEU A 101 14.05 5.32 5.30
CA LEU A 101 13.54 4.44 4.28
C LEU A 101 12.14 4.96 3.94
N ASP A 102 12.10 5.88 2.99
CA ASP A 102 10.90 6.54 2.48
C ASP A 102 10.06 5.55 1.64
N TYR A 103 9.53 4.50 2.29
CA TYR A 103 8.62 3.53 1.71
C TYR A 103 7.17 3.94 1.95
N TYR A 104 6.38 3.88 0.89
CA TYR A 104 4.96 4.18 0.93
C TYR A 104 4.20 3.08 0.20
N VAL A 105 2.91 3.01 0.45
CA VAL A 105 2.01 2.14 -0.30
C VAL A 105 0.93 3.00 -0.93
N LEU A 106 0.90 3.00 -2.26
CA LEU A 106 0.05 3.87 -3.06
C LEU A 106 -0.73 3.08 -4.10
N PHE A 107 -1.93 3.54 -4.41
CA PHE A 107 -2.62 3.14 -5.61
C PHE A 107 -2.02 3.88 -6.81
N ILE A 108 -1.69 3.16 -7.88
CA ILE A 108 -1.00 3.70 -9.06
C ILE A 108 -1.75 3.29 -10.34
N PHE A 109 -2.01 4.28 -11.20
CA PHE A 109 -2.78 4.10 -12.43
C PHE A 109 -2.06 4.67 -13.65
N ARG A 110 -2.21 3.97 -14.79
CA ARG A 110 -1.71 4.44 -16.10
C ARG A 110 -2.72 5.36 -16.78
N ASP A 111 -4.01 5.11 -16.55
CA ASP A 111 -5.13 5.85 -17.14
C ASP A 111 -5.89 6.66 -16.09
N LYS A 112 -6.43 7.80 -16.55
CA LYS A 112 -7.16 8.75 -15.71
C LYS A 112 -8.49 8.18 -15.21
N ASP A 113 -9.16 7.37 -16.02
CA ASP A 113 -10.50 6.86 -15.69
C ASP A 113 -10.47 5.88 -14.52
N SER A 114 -9.48 4.99 -14.47
CA SER A 114 -9.29 4.08 -13.34
C SER A 114 -8.94 4.83 -12.06
N TYR A 115 -8.14 5.89 -12.17
CA TYR A 115 -7.85 6.78 -11.06
C TYR A 115 -9.10 7.49 -10.52
N VAL A 116 -9.89 8.12 -11.39
CA VAL A 116 -11.12 8.83 -10.98
C VAL A 116 -12.10 7.87 -10.31
N ARG A 117 -12.29 6.66 -10.87
CA ARG A 117 -13.16 5.64 -10.26
C ARG A 117 -12.64 5.15 -8.91
N CYS A 118 -11.32 5.02 -8.74
CA CYS A 118 -10.73 4.64 -7.46
C CYS A 118 -10.94 5.74 -6.41
N ASN A 119 -10.69 7.00 -6.76
CA ASN A 119 -10.94 8.13 -5.86
C ASN A 119 -12.41 8.23 -5.43
N ALA A 120 -13.35 8.04 -6.36
CA ALA A 120 -14.77 8.00 -6.02
C ALA A 120 -15.10 6.87 -5.02
N ALA A 121 -14.48 5.69 -5.21
CA ALA A 121 -14.64 4.58 -4.28
C ALA A 121 -13.96 4.81 -2.92
N LEU A 122 -12.86 5.57 -2.87
CA LEU A 122 -12.23 5.98 -1.62
C LEU A 122 -13.14 6.91 -0.82
N ALA A 123 -13.71 7.93 -1.48
CA ALA A 123 -14.61 8.90 -0.87
C ALA A 123 -15.93 8.29 -0.38
N ALA A 124 -16.41 7.19 -0.99
CA ALA A 124 -17.64 6.52 -0.58
C ALA A 124 -17.57 5.79 0.77
N GLY A 125 -16.40 5.72 1.41
CA GLY A 125 -16.24 5.12 2.73
C GLY A 125 -15.38 5.93 3.70
N ALA A 126 -15.17 7.22 3.39
CA ALA A 126 -14.74 8.23 4.36
C ALA A 126 -16.00 8.85 5.01
#